data_AF-A0A9E5KXY2-F1
#
_entry.id   AF-A0A9E5KXY2-F1
#
_cell.length_a   1.000
_cell.length_b   1.000
_cell.length_c   1.000
_cell.angle_alpha   90.00
_cell.angle_beta   90.00
_cell.angle_gamma   90.00
#
_symmetry.space_group_name_H-M   'P 1'
#
loop_
_entity.id
_entity.type
_entity.pdbx_description
1 polymer ?
#
loop_
_entity_poly.entity_id
_entity_poly.type
_entity_poly.pdbx_seq_one_letter_code
_entity_poly.pdbx_strand_id
1 'polypeptide(L)'
;MTQFVATFFSQYGAVQFSKHAKKNHVACRLAPVPRVLSSSCGTCAYYSSETWDTGFVMKDLETVYEATEEGYKSVYTTEEES
;
A
#
# COMPACT_ATOMS: atom_id res chain seq x y z
N MET A 1 6.38 -8.71 12.54
CA MET A 1 5.77 -7.62 11.74
C MET A 1 6.36 -7.67 10.36
N THR A 2 5.51 -7.79 9.36
CA THR A 2 5.86 -7.88 7.94
C THR A 2 5.87 -6.48 7.33
N GLN A 3 6.76 -6.26 6.36
CA GLN A 3 6.83 -5.00 5.62
C GLN A 3 5.93 -5.10 4.39
N PHE A 4 5.07 -4.11 4.21
CA PHE A 4 4.16 -4.02 3.08
C PHE A 4 4.35 -2.71 2.33
N VAL A 5 4.00 -2.74 1.04
CA VAL A 5 3.91 -1.59 0.16
C VAL A 5 2.52 -1.56 -0.43
N ALA A 6 1.75 -0.52 -0.13
CA ALA A 6 0.46 -0.27 -0.77
C ALA A 6 0.63 0.75 -1.90
N THR A 7 0.11 0.43 -3.08
CA THR A 7 -0.10 1.35 -4.20
C THR A 7 -1.57 1.76 -4.27
N PHE A 8 -1.84 2.87 -4.96
CA PHE A 8 -3.16 3.51 -4.93
C PHE A 8 -3.53 4.04 -6.32
N PHE A 9 -4.83 4.01 -6.63
CA PHE A 9 -5.35 4.64 -7.84
C PHE A 9 -5.24 6.17 -7.82
N SER A 10 -5.16 6.78 -6.62
CA SER A 10 -5.12 8.24 -6.47
C SER A 10 -4.17 8.72 -5.37
N GLN A 11 -3.64 9.95 -5.51
CA GLN A 11 -2.80 10.58 -4.48
C GLN A 11 -3.60 10.80 -3.18
N TYR A 12 -4.90 11.05 -3.33
CA TYR A 12 -5.81 11.19 -2.19
C TYR A 12 -5.89 9.89 -1.38
N GLY A 13 -6.02 8.73 -2.05
CA GLY A 13 -6.00 7.41 -1.42
C GLY A 13 -4.74 7.18 -0.59
N ALA A 14 -3.56 7.49 -1.15
CA ALA A 14 -2.28 7.39 -0.45
C ALA A 14 -2.24 8.23 0.84
N VAL A 15 -2.71 9.48 0.78
CA VAL A 15 -2.76 10.38 1.94
C VAL A 15 -3.74 9.87 3.00
N GLN A 16 -4.91 9.37 2.60
CA GLN A 16 -5.90 8.81 3.52
C GLN A 16 -5.38 7.54 4.20
N PHE A 17 -4.68 6.69 3.46
CA PHE A 17 -4.04 5.50 4.03
C PHE A 17 -3.02 5.88 5.10
N SER A 18 -2.16 6.87 4.84
CA SER A 18 -1.19 7.34 5.84
C SER A 18 -1.86 7.89 7.11
N LYS A 19 -2.98 8.62 6.96
CA LYS A 19 -3.79 9.09 8.10
C LYS A 19 -4.42 7.93 8.88
N HIS A 20 -4.97 6.94 8.18
CA HIS A 20 -5.54 5.73 8.78
C HIS A 20 -4.48 4.95 9.55
N ALA A 21 -3.32 4.70 8.93
CA ALA A 21 -2.20 4.02 9.57
C ALA A 21 -1.76 4.75 10.85
N LYS A 22 -1.60 6.09 10.79
CA LYS A 22 -1.27 6.91 11.96
C LYS A 22 -2.32 6.80 13.08
N LYS A 23 -3.61 6.81 12.73
CA LYS A 23 -4.72 6.66 13.71
C LYS A 23 -4.70 5.29 14.40
N ASN A 24 -4.28 4.26 13.67
CA ASN A 24 -4.21 2.88 14.15
C ASN A 24 -2.82 2.50 14.69
N HIS A 25 -1.93 3.48 14.92
CA HIS A 25 -0.56 3.26 15.43
C HIS A 25 0.28 2.30 14.55
N VAL A 26 -0.02 2.24 13.25
CA VAL A 26 0.74 1.50 12.25
C VAL A 26 1.85 2.40 11.73
N ALA A 27 3.10 1.94 11.84
CA ALA A 27 4.24 2.63 11.26
C ALA A 27 4.07 2.68 9.75
N CYS A 28 3.92 3.89 9.19
CA CYS A 28 3.66 4.10 7.78
C CYS A 28 4.40 5.35 7.27
N ARG A 29 5.00 5.26 6.08
CA ARG A 29 5.57 6.41 5.36
C ARG A 29 5.13 6.41 3.90
N LEU A 30 4.85 7.60 3.37
CA LEU A 30 4.63 7.78 1.94
C LEU A 30 5.97 7.97 1.22
N ALA A 31 6.09 7.41 0.02
CA ALA A 31 7.27 7.53 -0.82
C ALA A 31 6.89 7.35 -2.31
N PRO A 32 7.76 7.78 -3.25
CA PRO A 32 7.60 7.42 -4.66
C PRO A 32 7.56 5.89 -4.84
N VAL A 33 6.76 5.43 -5.79
CA VAL A 33 6.63 3.99 -6.10
C VAL A 33 7.98 3.45 -6.60
N PRO A 34 8.46 2.29 -6.10
CA PRO A 34 9.64 1.62 -6.62
C PRO A 34 9.54 1.35 -8.11
N ARG A 35 10.64 1.50 -8.86
CA ARG A 35 10.67 1.23 -10.31
C ARG A 35 10.25 -0.18 -10.71
N VAL A 36 10.38 -1.14 -9.78
CA VAL A 36 9.99 -2.55 -10.00
C VAL A 36 8.49 -2.78 -9.81
N LEU A 37 7.76 -1.79 -9.27
CA LEU A 37 6.32 -1.82 -9.04
C LEU A 37 5.62 -0.85 -10.00
N SER A 38 4.41 -1.19 -10.40
CA SER A 38 3.54 -0.30 -11.16
C SER A 38 2.54 0.36 -10.21
N SER A 39 2.22 1.63 -10.45
CA SER A 39 1.07 2.28 -9.81
C SER A 39 0.55 3.42 -10.66
N SER A 40 -0.77 3.59 -10.66
CA SER A 40 -1.49 4.66 -11.37
C SER A 40 -1.17 6.06 -10.84
N CYS A 41 -0.74 6.20 -9.59
CA CYS A 41 -0.54 7.49 -8.92
C CYS A 41 0.93 7.88 -8.69
N GLY A 42 1.86 6.94 -8.80
CA GLY A 42 3.30 7.18 -8.56
C GLY A 42 3.68 7.40 -7.08
N THR A 43 2.73 7.36 -6.15
CA THR A 43 2.96 7.41 -4.68
C THR A 43 2.52 6.10 -4.04
N CYS A 44 3.36 5.53 -3.18
CA CYS A 44 3.06 4.33 -2.40
C CYS A 44 3.20 4.60 -0.90
N ALA A 45 2.66 3.70 -0.09
CA ALA A 45 2.80 3.69 1.35
C ALA A 45 3.59 2.46 1.78
N TYR A 46 4.74 2.67 2.43
CA TYR A 46 5.46 1.62 3.15
C TYR A 46 4.91 1.53 4.56
N TYR A 47 4.51 0.34 5.00
CA TYR A 47 3.99 0.14 6.35
C TYR A 47 4.37 -1.22 6.94
N SER A 48 4.34 -1.30 8.26
CA SER A 48 4.65 -2.53 9.01
C SER A 48 3.42 -3.01 9.77
N SER A 49 2.99 -4.24 9.51
CA SER A 49 1.78 -4.82 10.13
C SER A 49 1.92 -6.34 10.30
N GLU A 50 1.03 -6.97 11.05
CA GLU A 50 0.91 -8.44 11.11
C GLU A 50 0.25 -9.00 9.84
N THR A 51 -0.72 -8.26 9.30
CA THR A 51 -1.46 -8.60 8.08
C THR A 51 -1.37 -7.45 7.08
N TRP A 52 -1.49 -7.78 5.78
CA TRP A 52 -1.54 -6.78 4.73
C TRP A 52 -2.74 -5.84 4.89
N ASP A 53 -3.88 -6.38 5.34
CA ASP A 53 -5.08 -5.61 5.62
C ASP A 53 -4.94 -4.87 6.97
N THR A 54 -5.05 -3.55 6.92
CA THR A 54 -5.03 -2.66 8.09
C THR A 54 -6.43 -2.13 8.44
N GLY A 55 -7.47 -2.62 7.76
CA GLY A 55 -8.85 -2.12 7.86
C GLY A 55 -9.08 -0.82 7.08
N PHE A 56 -8.25 -0.55 6.06
CA PHE A 56 -8.42 0.62 5.19
C PHE A 56 -9.44 0.34 4.08
N VAL A 57 -10.02 1.40 3.51
CA VAL A 57 -11.02 1.30 2.44
C VAL A 57 -10.39 0.71 1.17
N MET A 58 -10.82 -0.49 0.78
CA MET A 58 -10.26 -1.24 -0.35
C MET A 58 -10.39 -0.54 -1.71
N LYS A 59 -11.39 0.33 -1.91
CA LYS A 59 -11.66 0.97 -3.21
C LYS A 59 -10.55 1.93 -3.70
N ASP A 60 -9.78 2.51 -2.78
CA ASP A 60 -8.68 3.42 -3.12
C ASP A 60 -7.31 2.71 -3.21
N LEU A 61 -7.24 1.44 -2.78
CA LEU A 61 -6.06 0.59 -2.91
C LEU A 61 -6.01 0.02 -4.33
N GLU A 62 -4.81 -0.02 -4.90
CA GLU A 62 -4.56 -0.63 -6.21
C GLU A 62 -3.95 -2.02 -6.04
N THR A 63 -2.80 -2.12 -5.39
CA THR A 63 -2.15 -3.38 -5.06
C THR A 63 -1.40 -3.26 -3.74
N VAL A 64 -1.41 -4.30 -2.93
CA VAL A 64 -0.55 -4.44 -1.76
C VAL A 64 0.48 -5.52 -2.04
N TYR A 65 1.74 -5.16 -1.80
CA TYR A 65 2.88 -6.03 -1.92
C TYR A 65 3.47 -6.31 -0.54
N GLU A 66 3.85 -7.56 -0.29
CA GLU A 66 4.73 -7.96 0.79
C GLU A 66 6.18 -7.83 0.32
N ALA A 67 7.03 -7.16 1.11
CA ALA A 67 8.46 -7.10 0.85
C ALA A 67 9.13 -8.38 1.36
N THR A 68 9.78 -9.11 0.45
CA THR A 68 10.52 -10.34 0.72
C THR A 68 12.01 -10.14 0.44
N GLU A 69 12.85 -11.12 0.78
CA GLU A 69 14.29 -11.08 0.47
C GLU A 69 14.57 -11.00 -1.04
N GLU A 70 13.65 -11.53 -1.86
CA GLU A 70 13.76 -11.58 -3.32
C GLU A 70 13.11 -10.37 -4.01
N GLY A 71 12.45 -9.46 -3.26
CA GLY A 71 11.83 -8.26 -3.78
C GLY A 71 10.43 -8.01 -3.22
N TYR A 72 9.42 -8.02 -4.09
CA TYR A 72 8.04 -7.71 -3.72
C TYR A 72 7.09 -8.76 -4.28
N LYS A 73 6.21 -9.28 -3.43
CA LYS A 73 5.16 -10.25 -3.81
C LYS A 73 3.79 -9.62 -3.63
N SER A 74 2.95 -9.58 -4.67
CA SER A 74 1.57 -9.11 -4.51
C SER A 74 0.78 -10.06 -3.61
N VAL A 75 0.10 -9.50 -2.62
CA VAL A 75 -0.76 -10.22 -1.67
C VAL A 75 -2.23 -9.81 -1.80
N TYR A 76 -2.48 -8.68 -2.45
CA TYR A 76 -3.81 -8.18 -2.77
C TYR A 76 -3.71 -7.28 -4.00
N THR A 77 -4.63 -7.40 -4.95
CA THR A 77 -4.78 -6.49 -6.09
C THR A 77 -6.27 -6.24 -6.28
N THR A 78 -6.66 -4.98 -6.37
CA THR A 78 -8.01 -4.60 -6.76
C THR A 78 -8.12 -4.73 -8.27
N GLU A 79 -9.05 -5.55 -8.73
CA GLU A 79 -9.41 -5.61 -10.15
C GLU A 79 -10.10 -4.29 -10.51
N GLU A 80 -9.53 -3.52 -11.45
CA GLU A 80 -10.25 -2.44 -12.12
C GLU A 80 -11.43 -3.08 -12.86
N GLU A 81 -12.63 -3.01 -12.25
CA GLU A 81 -13.87 -3.30 -12.98
C GLU A 81 -13.92 -2.36 -14.20
N SER A 82 -13.67 -2.93 -15.38
CA SER A 82 -13.74 -2.27 -16.69
C SER A 82 -15.17 -2.11 -17.17
#